data_AF-A0A8R2FD64-F1
#
_entry.id   AF-A0A8R2FD64-F1
#
_cell.length_a   1.000
_cell.length_b   1.000
_cell.length_c   1.000
_cell.angle_alpha   90.00
_cell.angle_beta   90.00
_cell.angle_gamma   90.00
#
_symmetry.space_group_name_H-M   'P 1'
#
loop_
_entity.id
_entity.type
_entity.pdbx_description
1 polymer ?
#
loop_
_entity_poly.entity_id
_entity_poly.type
_entity_poly.pdbx_seq_one_letter_code
_entity_poly.pdbx_strand_id
1 'polypeptide(L)'
;MLKKPRGTYDHCVTNIRNTDIVAITWKDTKNVNLLSTFAAIEPVTKVSRYDRKMNKRVEVDCPHIIKVYNTHMGGVDLLDGLLGRHKIKMRSRKWYMRLFYHLLDVTIVNSWLLHKRIQNQKLDNNNVLPLMEFREQLAITLCKLGENNTPKRGRPSTDIEIDPKARVQPNRLDSLMLLSIEKDILDTVDISKIATQWFSIKQRRIQF
;
A
#
# COMPACT_ATOMS: atom_id res chain seq x y z
N MET A 1 6.75 -6.72 -44.65
CA MET A 1 6.24 -7.73 -43.69
C MET A 1 4.76 -7.49 -43.46
N LEU A 2 3.91 -8.49 -43.77
CA LEU A 2 2.47 -8.44 -43.49
C LEU A 2 2.24 -8.30 -41.98
N LYS A 3 1.29 -7.45 -41.57
CA LYS A 3 0.91 -7.33 -40.15
C LYS A 3 0.25 -8.65 -39.73
N LYS A 4 0.85 -9.39 -38.79
CA LYS A 4 0.26 -10.61 -38.23
C LYS A 4 -1.15 -10.31 -37.65
N PRO A 5 -2.13 -11.20 -37.83
CA PRO A 5 -3.47 -11.00 -37.29
C PRO A 5 -3.49 -11.01 -35.76
N ARG A 6 -4.53 -10.40 -35.18
CA ARG A 6 -4.77 -10.39 -33.73
C ARG A 6 -4.99 -11.83 -33.24
N GLY A 7 -4.40 -12.17 -32.10
CA GLY A 7 -4.41 -13.53 -31.53
C GLY A 7 -3.18 -14.35 -31.86
N THR A 8 -2.37 -13.93 -32.84
CA THR A 8 -1.10 -14.60 -33.12
C THR A 8 -0.16 -14.50 -31.92
N TYR A 9 0.56 -15.58 -31.66
CA TYR A 9 1.63 -15.59 -30.67
C TYR A 9 2.84 -16.36 -31.21
N ASP A 10 4.01 -15.91 -30.81
CA ASP A 10 5.26 -16.67 -30.95
C ASP A 10 5.83 -16.89 -29.55
N HIS A 11 6.51 -18.01 -29.34
CA HIS A 11 7.12 -18.33 -28.06
C HIS A 11 8.48 -18.98 -28.23
N CYS A 12 9.31 -18.88 -27.20
CA CYS A 12 10.59 -19.56 -27.07
C CYS A 12 10.67 -20.15 -25.66
N VAL A 13 11.18 -21.37 -25.56
CA VAL A 13 11.46 -22.03 -24.29
C VAL A 13 12.96 -22.24 -24.18
N THR A 14 13.52 -21.86 -23.04
CA THR A 14 14.93 -22.09 -22.73
C THR A 14 15.05 -22.69 -21.34
N ASN A 15 16.00 -23.60 -21.15
CA ASN A 15 16.30 -24.16 -19.84
C ASN A 15 17.53 -23.45 -19.27
N ILE A 16 17.37 -22.80 -18.12
CA ILE A 16 18.46 -22.16 -17.40
C ILE A 16 18.52 -22.75 -16.00
N ARG A 17 19.65 -23.35 -15.63
CA ARG A 17 19.88 -23.93 -14.28
C ARG A 17 18.75 -24.89 -13.86
N ASN A 18 18.37 -25.80 -14.76
CA ASN A 18 17.32 -26.79 -14.52
C ASN A 18 15.93 -26.18 -14.28
N THR A 19 15.70 -24.96 -14.81
CA THR A 19 14.42 -24.26 -14.76
C THR A 19 14.02 -23.88 -16.17
N ASP A 20 12.83 -24.30 -16.60
CA ASP A 20 12.28 -23.91 -17.89
C ASP A 20 11.74 -22.48 -17.82
N ILE A 21 12.18 -21.66 -18.77
CA ILE A 21 11.75 -20.27 -18.91
C ILE A 21 11.08 -20.13 -20.27
N VAL A 22 9.84 -19.66 -20.24
CA VAL A 22 9.02 -19.41 -21.42
C VAL A 22 8.95 -17.91 -21.67
N ALA A 23 9.41 -17.49 -22.83
CA ALA A 23 9.21 -16.14 -23.36
C ALA A 23 8.13 -16.19 -24.44
N ILE A 24 7.12 -15.34 -24.35
CA ILE A 24 6.03 -15.26 -25.32
C ILE A 24 5.82 -13.83 -25.79
N THR A 25 5.50 -13.68 -27.07
CA THR A 25 4.97 -12.45 -27.65
C THR A 25 3.58 -12.73 -28.19
N TRP A 26 2.55 -12.14 -27.60
CA TRP A 26 1.15 -12.26 -28.05
C TRP A 26 0.67 -10.97 -28.70
N LYS A 27 -0.01 -11.08 -29.84
CA LYS A 27 -0.54 -9.96 -30.60
C LYS A 27 -1.98 -9.67 -30.22
N ASP A 28 -2.19 -8.72 -29.31
CA ASP A 28 -3.50 -8.11 -29.13
C ASP A 28 -3.63 -6.85 -30.03
N THR A 29 -4.08 -5.72 -29.47
CA THR A 29 -4.03 -4.42 -30.14
C THR A 29 -2.58 -4.00 -30.38
N LYS A 30 -1.72 -4.27 -29.41
CA LYS A 30 -0.26 -4.13 -29.45
C LYS A 30 0.39 -5.47 -29.08
N ASN A 31 1.69 -5.59 -29.30
CA ASN A 31 2.43 -6.77 -28.87
C ASN A 31 2.55 -6.76 -27.35
N VAL A 32 2.25 -7.88 -26.72
CA VAL A 32 2.39 -8.12 -25.28
C VAL A 32 3.48 -9.17 -25.11
N ASN A 33 4.56 -8.79 -24.46
CA ASN A 33 5.68 -9.68 -24.20
C ASN A 33 5.62 -10.12 -22.73
N LEU A 34 5.64 -11.43 -22.49
CA LEU A 34 5.69 -11.98 -21.15
C LEU A 34 6.85 -12.97 -21.02
N LEU A 35 7.37 -13.08 -19.81
CA LEU A 35 8.35 -14.07 -19.40
C LEU A 35 7.78 -14.80 -18.19
N SER A 36 7.85 -16.12 -18.17
CA SER A 36 7.42 -16.92 -17.02
C SER A 36 8.31 -18.15 -16.82
N THR A 37 8.48 -18.52 -15.57
CA THR A 37 9.16 -19.76 -15.13
C THR A 37 8.17 -20.87 -14.79
N PHE A 38 6.86 -20.60 -14.85
CA PHE A 38 5.84 -21.56 -14.39
C PHE A 38 4.63 -21.68 -15.33
N ALA A 39 4.26 -20.61 -16.03
CA ALA A 39 3.09 -20.57 -16.90
C ALA A 39 3.55 -20.56 -18.37
N ALA A 40 3.01 -21.49 -19.15
CA ALA A 40 3.31 -21.62 -20.57
C ALA A 40 2.08 -21.26 -21.44
N ILE A 41 2.00 -21.83 -22.64
CA ILE A 41 0.97 -21.52 -23.62
C ILE A 41 -0.32 -22.29 -23.37
N GLU A 42 -0.21 -23.57 -23.02
CA GLU A 42 -1.36 -24.46 -22.86
C GLU A 42 -1.98 -24.36 -21.45
N PRO A 43 -3.32 -24.46 -21.32
CA PRO A 43 -4.30 -24.54 -22.41
C PRO A 43 -4.53 -23.19 -23.08
N VAL A 44 -4.52 -23.16 -24.42
CA VAL A 44 -4.96 -21.98 -25.18
C VAL A 44 -6.48 -21.81 -25.01
N THR A 45 -6.89 -20.61 -24.62
CA THR A 45 -8.31 -20.29 -24.40
C THR A 45 -8.75 -19.17 -25.34
N LYS A 46 -10.02 -19.19 -25.76
CA LYS A 46 -10.59 -18.07 -26.52
C LYS A 46 -11.09 -16.99 -25.59
N VAL A 47 -10.74 -15.74 -25.88
CA VAL A 47 -11.21 -14.56 -25.14
C VAL A 47 -11.95 -13.63 -26.07
N SER A 48 -13.15 -13.23 -25.67
CA SER A 48 -13.95 -12.23 -26.40
C SER A 48 -13.32 -10.85 -26.28
N ARG A 49 -12.91 -10.28 -27.41
CA ARG A 49 -12.32 -8.93 -27.48
C ARG A 49 -13.09 -8.06 -28.44
N TYR A 50 -13.31 -6.81 -28.07
CA TYR A 50 -13.90 -5.82 -28.96
C TYR A 50 -12.86 -5.40 -30.01
N ASP A 51 -13.25 -5.48 -31.28
CA ASP A 51 -12.49 -4.91 -32.38
C ASP A 51 -13.16 -3.60 -32.84
N ARG A 52 -12.45 -2.49 -32.67
CA ARG A 52 -12.93 -1.16 -33.07
C ARG A 52 -13.07 -1.02 -34.58
N LYS A 53 -12.29 -1.76 -35.37
CA LYS A 53 -12.34 -1.66 -36.84
C LYS A 53 -13.59 -2.32 -37.41
N MET A 54 -13.98 -3.46 -36.84
CA MET A 54 -15.17 -4.21 -37.27
C MET A 54 -16.42 -3.87 -36.46
N ASN A 55 -16.27 -3.03 -35.42
CA ASN A 55 -17.32 -2.64 -34.48
C ASN A 55 -18.07 -3.84 -33.86
N LYS A 56 -17.35 -4.94 -33.63
CA LYS A 56 -17.90 -6.23 -33.19
C LYS A 56 -16.95 -6.90 -32.20
N ARG A 57 -17.49 -7.81 -31.38
CA ARG A 57 -16.67 -8.69 -30.55
C ARG A 57 -16.17 -9.88 -31.38
N VAL A 58 -14.88 -10.12 -31.32
CA VAL A 58 -14.19 -11.21 -32.02
C VAL A 58 -13.59 -12.14 -30.96
N GLU A 59 -13.64 -13.44 -31.22
CA GLU A 59 -12.94 -14.42 -30.40
C GLU A 59 -11.46 -14.45 -30.81
N VAL A 60 -10.59 -14.28 -29.82
CA VAL A 60 -9.15 -14.23 -30.02
C VAL A 60 -8.50 -15.32 -29.18
N ASP A 61 -7.63 -16.11 -29.79
CA ASP A 61 -6.84 -17.10 -29.08
C ASP A 61 -5.90 -16.41 -28.08
N CYS A 62 -5.95 -16.87 -26.84
CA CYS A 62 -5.27 -16.29 -25.70
C CYS A 62 -4.48 -17.39 -24.98
N PRO A 63 -3.14 -17.31 -25.03
CA PRO A 63 -2.25 -18.21 -24.30
C PRO A 63 -2.52 -18.20 -22.78
N HIS A 64 -2.35 -19.35 -22.12
CA HIS A 64 -2.62 -19.52 -20.69
C HIS A 64 -1.85 -18.51 -19.82
N ILE A 65 -0.58 -18.30 -20.11
CA ILE A 65 0.28 -17.30 -19.45
C ILE A 65 -0.35 -15.89 -19.39
N ILE A 66 -1.06 -15.46 -20.44
CA ILE A 66 -1.73 -14.14 -20.46
C ILE A 66 -2.89 -14.12 -19.45
N LYS A 67 -3.64 -15.22 -19.36
CA LYS A 67 -4.75 -15.35 -18.41
C LYS A 67 -4.21 -15.32 -16.98
N VAL A 68 -3.19 -16.12 -16.70
CA VAL A 68 -2.55 -16.20 -15.38
C VAL A 68 -2.02 -14.84 -14.94
N TYR A 69 -1.32 -14.12 -15.84
CA TYR A 69 -0.84 -12.78 -15.56
C TYR A 69 -1.99 -11.84 -15.18
N ASN A 70 -3.04 -11.77 -16.00
CA ASN A 70 -4.17 -10.88 -15.76
C ASN A 70 -4.93 -11.20 -14.46
N THR A 71 -5.00 -12.48 -14.06
CA THR A 71 -5.64 -12.88 -12.79
C THR A 71 -4.87 -12.35 -11.58
N HIS A 72 -3.55 -12.24 -11.65
CA HIS A 72 -2.71 -11.91 -10.49
C HIS A 72 -2.14 -10.48 -10.49
N MET A 73 -2.10 -9.79 -11.64
CA MET A 73 -1.50 -8.45 -11.74
C MET A 73 -2.21 -7.38 -10.89
N GLY A 74 -3.50 -7.55 -10.62
CA GLY A 74 -4.35 -6.53 -9.98
C GLY A 74 -4.19 -6.39 -8.46
N GLY A 75 -3.35 -7.20 -7.81
CA GLY A 75 -3.21 -7.18 -6.35
C GLY A 75 -2.71 -5.84 -5.80
N VAL A 76 -1.74 -5.22 -6.47
CA VAL A 76 -1.18 -3.92 -6.05
C VAL A 76 -2.19 -2.80 -6.29
N ASP A 77 -2.81 -2.74 -7.47
CA ASP A 77 -3.84 -1.74 -7.79
C ASP A 77 -5.04 -1.82 -6.84
N LEU A 78 -5.40 -3.04 -6.40
CA LEU A 78 -6.45 -3.24 -5.42
C LEU A 78 -6.05 -2.66 -4.05
N LEU A 79 -4.82 -2.92 -3.60
CA LEU A 79 -4.30 -2.33 -2.36
C LEU A 79 -4.28 -0.80 -2.47
N ASP A 80 -3.78 -0.24 -3.56
CA ASP A 80 -3.74 1.20 -3.80
C ASP A 80 -5.15 1.81 -3.82
N GLY A 81 -6.12 1.10 -4.40
CA GLY A 81 -7.53 1.48 -4.38
C GLY A 81 -8.12 1.47 -2.96
N LEU A 82 -7.77 0.50 -2.12
CA LEU A 82 -8.20 0.45 -0.71
C LEU A 82 -7.57 1.56 0.12
N LEU A 83 -6.27 1.82 -0.08
CA LEU A 83 -5.54 2.89 0.59
C LEU A 83 -6.05 4.27 0.17
N GLY A 84 -6.34 4.47 -1.12
CA GLY A 84 -6.78 5.74 -1.67
C GLY A 84 -8.15 6.22 -1.16
N ARG A 85 -9.06 5.29 -0.83
CA ARG A 85 -10.42 5.60 -0.36
C ARG A 85 -10.45 6.24 1.03
N HIS A 86 -9.66 5.70 1.96
CA HIS A 86 -9.68 6.10 3.38
C HIS A 86 -8.29 6.48 3.89
N LYS A 87 -7.54 7.22 3.07
CA LYS A 87 -6.17 7.66 3.39
C LYS A 87 -6.14 8.66 4.54
N ILE A 88 -5.18 8.51 5.44
CA ILE A 88 -4.92 9.51 6.48
C ILE A 88 -4.34 10.78 5.85
N LYS A 89 -5.09 11.88 5.93
CA LYS A 89 -4.72 13.19 5.39
C LYS A 89 -4.14 14.09 6.49
N MET A 90 -3.00 13.72 7.04
CA MET A 90 -2.27 14.58 7.99
C MET A 90 -1.10 15.28 7.29
N ARG A 91 -1.08 16.62 7.34
CA ARG A 91 0.01 17.42 6.78
C ARG A 91 1.15 17.48 7.79
N SER A 92 2.34 17.10 7.37
CA SER A 92 3.56 17.27 8.16
C SER A 92 4.69 17.80 7.29
N ARG A 93 5.55 18.64 7.88
CA ARG A 93 6.80 19.11 7.25
C ARG A 93 7.87 18.01 7.23
N LYS A 94 7.75 17.04 8.13
CA LYS A 94 8.68 15.91 8.31
C LYS A 94 8.34 14.81 7.30
N TRP A 95 9.23 14.57 6.33
CA TRP A 95 8.98 13.65 5.21
C TRP A 95 8.70 12.20 5.66
N TYR A 96 9.33 11.75 6.75
CA TYR A 96 9.17 10.40 7.29
C TYR A 96 7.75 10.15 7.84
N MET A 97 7.02 11.20 8.25
CA MET A 97 5.63 11.06 8.70
C MET A 97 4.74 10.54 7.55
N ARG A 98 5.07 10.85 6.30
CA ARG A 98 4.36 10.31 5.13
C ARG A 98 4.53 8.79 5.02
N LEU A 99 5.71 8.27 5.35
CA LEU A 99 5.94 6.82 5.41
C LEU A 99 5.19 6.19 6.57
N PHE A 100 5.24 6.82 7.75
CA PHE A 100 4.53 6.34 8.93
C PHE A 100 3.02 6.20 8.68
N TYR A 101 2.36 7.24 8.17
CA TYR A 101 0.92 7.18 7.88
C TYR A 101 0.58 6.17 6.79
N HIS A 102 1.45 6.03 5.77
CA HIS A 102 1.26 5.02 4.73
C HIS A 102 1.33 3.60 5.30
N LEU A 103 2.33 3.31 6.14
CA LEU A 103 2.46 2.02 6.82
C LEU A 103 1.25 1.76 7.73
N LEU A 104 0.79 2.78 8.46
CA LEU A 104 -0.39 2.69 9.30
C LEU A 104 -1.64 2.36 8.46
N ASP A 105 -1.86 3.04 7.33
CA ASP A 105 -2.94 2.72 6.41
C ASP A 105 -2.87 1.28 5.87
N VAL A 106 -1.67 0.80 5.50
CA VAL A 106 -1.44 -0.58 5.05
C VAL A 106 -1.75 -1.59 6.16
N THR A 107 -1.29 -1.34 7.40
CA THR A 107 -1.58 -2.24 8.53
C THR A 107 -3.07 -2.35 8.80
N ILE A 108 -3.81 -1.25 8.73
CA ILE A 108 -5.27 -1.25 8.90
C ILE A 108 -5.95 -2.09 7.81
N VAL A 109 -5.57 -1.90 6.54
CA VAL A 109 -6.12 -2.67 5.42
C VAL A 109 -5.82 -4.17 5.59
N ASN A 110 -4.60 -4.52 5.99
CA ASN A 110 -4.21 -5.90 6.23
C ASN A 110 -4.99 -6.53 7.39
N SER A 111 -5.17 -5.81 8.50
CA SER A 111 -6.00 -6.25 9.63
C SER A 111 -7.46 -6.47 9.22
N TRP A 112 -8.01 -5.60 8.39
CA TRP A 112 -9.36 -5.77 7.85
C TRP A 112 -9.48 -6.99 6.93
N LEU A 113 -8.49 -7.23 6.05
CA LEU A 113 -8.44 -8.43 5.21
C LEU A 113 -8.37 -9.71 6.05
N LEU A 114 -7.60 -9.68 7.15
CA LEU A 114 -7.53 -10.80 8.08
C LEU A 114 -8.87 -11.02 8.80
N HIS A 115 -9.51 -9.96 9.29
CA HIS A 115 -10.85 -10.03 9.88
C HIS A 115 -11.84 -10.67 8.90
N LYS A 116 -11.87 -10.22 7.64
CA LYS A 116 -12.70 -10.81 6.59
C LYS A 116 -12.45 -12.31 6.40
N ARG A 117 -11.19 -12.73 6.36
CA ARG A 117 -10.83 -14.15 6.21
C ARG A 117 -11.35 -14.98 7.38
N ILE A 118 -11.19 -14.50 8.61
CA ILE A 118 -11.65 -15.19 9.82
C ILE A 118 -13.19 -15.30 9.84
N GLN A 119 -13.91 -14.23 9.53
CA GLN A 119 -15.37 -14.27 9.53
C GLN A 119 -15.92 -15.19 8.42
N ASN A 120 -15.31 -15.19 7.23
CA ASN A 120 -15.69 -16.10 6.16
C ASN A 120 -15.47 -17.57 6.54
N GLN A 121 -14.45 -17.89 7.34
CA GLN A 121 -14.21 -19.26 7.84
C GLN A 121 -15.25 -19.70 8.88
N LYS A 122 -15.79 -18.76 9.66
CA LYS A 122 -16.81 -19.05 10.68
C LYS A 122 -18.23 -19.21 10.10
N LEU A 123 -18.42 -19.08 8.78
CA LEU A 123 -19.72 -19.03 8.09
C LEU A 123 -20.66 -17.90 8.58
N ASP A 124 -20.16 -16.99 9.43
CA ASP A 124 -20.89 -15.82 9.93
C ASP A 124 -20.73 -14.64 8.95
N ASN A 125 -21.31 -14.78 7.76
CA ASN A 125 -21.28 -13.74 6.72
C ASN A 125 -21.97 -12.44 7.16
N ASN A 126 -22.84 -12.49 8.18
CA ASN A 126 -23.55 -11.32 8.70
C ASN A 126 -22.65 -10.36 9.49
N ASN A 127 -21.44 -10.78 9.91
CA ASN A 127 -20.53 -9.97 10.73
C ASN A 127 -19.33 -9.39 9.95
N VAL A 128 -19.36 -9.43 8.62
CA VAL A 128 -18.28 -8.85 7.81
C VAL A 128 -18.43 -7.34 7.68
N LEU A 129 -17.73 -6.61 8.53
CA LEU A 129 -17.73 -5.15 8.51
C LEU A 129 -17.11 -4.58 7.21
N PRO A 130 -17.75 -3.55 6.60
CA PRO A 130 -17.12 -2.70 5.60
C PRO A 130 -15.83 -2.05 6.12
N LEU A 131 -14.91 -1.70 5.21
CA LEU A 131 -13.61 -1.15 5.59
C LEU A 131 -13.73 0.12 6.44
N MET A 132 -14.68 1.01 6.12
CA MET A 132 -14.88 2.25 6.88
C MET A 132 -15.32 1.99 8.32
N GLU A 133 -16.33 1.14 8.51
CA GLU A 133 -16.84 0.77 9.83
C GLU A 133 -15.78 0.05 10.67
N PHE A 134 -15.02 -0.86 10.06
CA PHE A 134 -13.89 -1.51 10.72
C PHE A 134 -12.85 -0.49 11.21
N ARG A 135 -12.55 0.54 10.41
CA ARG A 135 -11.62 1.61 10.78
C ARG A 135 -12.14 2.46 11.93
N GLU A 136 -13.43 2.80 11.91
CA GLU A 136 -14.08 3.55 12.97
C GLU A 136 -14.05 2.79 14.29
N GLN A 137 -14.46 1.51 14.29
CA GLN A 137 -14.40 0.67 15.48
C GLN A 137 -12.97 0.54 16.02
N LEU A 138 -12.00 0.30 15.13
CA LEU A 138 -10.58 0.24 15.51
C LEU A 138 -10.14 1.54 16.19
N ALA A 139 -10.50 2.70 15.65
CA ALA A 139 -10.16 4.00 16.23
C ALA A 139 -10.79 4.18 17.63
N ILE A 140 -12.09 3.87 17.78
CA ILE A 140 -12.79 3.96 19.06
C ILE A 140 -12.14 3.04 20.10
N THR A 141 -11.85 1.79 19.73
CA THR A 141 -11.21 0.82 20.63
C THR A 141 -9.83 1.30 21.08
N LEU A 142 -9.01 1.84 20.16
CA LEU A 142 -7.69 2.36 20.49
C LEU A 142 -7.76 3.60 21.40
N CYS A 143 -8.74 4.49 21.20
CA CYS A 143 -8.94 5.66 22.07
C CYS A 143 -9.33 5.24 23.50
N LYS A 144 -10.20 4.23 23.64
CA LYS A 144 -10.65 3.71 24.93
C LYS A 144 -9.56 2.95 25.69
N LEU A 145 -8.61 2.33 24.97
CA LEU A 145 -7.53 1.54 25.57
C LEU A 145 -6.59 2.38 26.46
N GLY A 146 -6.54 3.71 26.25
CA GLY A 146 -5.66 4.64 26.97
C GLY A 146 -6.28 5.31 28.21
N GLU A 147 -7.54 5.04 28.54
CA GLU A 147 -8.21 5.66 29.70
C GLU A 147 -7.70 5.12 31.05
N ASN A 148 -7.02 3.98 31.04
CA ASN A 148 -6.42 3.40 32.24
C ASN A 148 -4.92 3.76 32.29
N ASN A 149 -4.55 4.69 33.17
CA ASN A 149 -3.19 4.97 33.66
C ASN A 149 -2.23 5.79 32.78
N THR A 150 -2.62 7.01 32.41
CA THR A 150 -1.60 8.08 32.39
C THR A 150 -1.86 9.01 33.58
N PRO A 151 -0.95 9.10 34.57
CA PRO A 151 -1.09 10.12 35.60
C PRO A 151 -1.17 11.47 34.89
N LYS A 152 -2.15 12.32 35.25
CA LYS A 152 -2.28 13.68 34.73
C LYS A 152 -0.91 14.38 34.86
N ARG A 153 -0.13 14.40 33.79
CA ARG A 153 1.13 15.15 33.72
C ARG A 153 0.78 16.56 33.32
N GLY A 154 0.72 17.43 34.31
CA GLY A 154 0.45 18.85 34.13
C GLY A 154 0.07 19.55 35.43
N ARG A 155 0.23 20.87 35.43
CA ARG A 155 -0.25 21.75 36.50
C ARG A 155 -1.78 21.59 36.62
N PRO A 156 -2.36 21.52 37.84
CA PRO A 156 -3.80 21.50 38.01
C PRO A 156 -4.43 22.68 37.27
N SER A 157 -5.39 22.41 36.39
CA SER A 157 -6.20 23.48 35.82
C SER A 157 -7.12 23.98 36.93
N THR A 158 -6.97 25.23 37.33
CA THR A 158 -8.02 25.94 38.07
C THR A 158 -9.20 26.14 37.12
N ASP A 159 -10.42 25.91 37.58
CA ASP A 159 -11.64 26.21 36.84
C ASP A 159 -11.74 27.72 36.67
N ILE A 160 -11.16 28.25 35.60
CA ILE A 160 -11.38 29.62 35.16
C ILE A 160 -12.52 29.54 34.15
N GLU A 161 -13.65 30.16 34.46
CA GLU A 161 -14.71 30.39 33.48
C GLU A 161 -14.11 31.07 32.24
N ILE A 162 -14.06 30.34 31.13
CA ILE A 162 -13.51 30.85 29.88
C ILE A 162 -14.56 31.75 29.25
N ASP A 163 -14.31 33.06 29.23
CA ASP A 163 -15.01 34.01 28.36
C ASP A 163 -14.91 33.51 26.89
N PRO A 164 -16.05 33.24 26.22
CA PRO A 164 -16.07 32.67 24.86
C PRO A 164 -15.41 33.53 23.78
N LYS A 165 -14.91 34.74 24.10
CA LYS A 165 -14.22 35.62 23.15
C LYS A 165 -12.70 35.42 23.05
N ALA A 166 -12.07 34.64 23.92
CA ALA A 166 -10.63 34.36 23.82
C ALA A 166 -10.32 33.27 22.78
N ARG A 167 -10.52 33.57 21.49
CA ARG A 167 -10.14 32.68 20.38
C ARG A 167 -8.61 32.61 20.30
N VAL A 168 -8.00 31.60 20.91
CA VAL A 168 -6.57 31.29 20.74
C VAL A 168 -6.31 31.08 19.24
N GLN A 169 -5.41 31.87 18.68
CA GLN A 169 -5.09 31.80 17.26
C GLN A 169 -4.53 30.40 16.93
N PRO A 170 -5.05 29.72 15.88
CA PRO A 170 -4.67 28.34 15.54
C PRO A 170 -3.15 28.17 15.34
N ASN A 171 -2.47 29.23 14.90
CA ASN A 171 -1.04 29.23 14.66
C ASN A 171 -0.17 29.02 15.92
N ARG A 172 -0.67 29.35 17.13
CA ARG A 172 0.09 29.11 18.37
C ARG A 172 0.09 27.64 18.79
N LEU A 173 -1.02 26.93 18.58
CA LEU A 173 -1.14 25.52 18.94
C LEU A 173 -0.22 24.65 18.08
N ASP A 174 -0.17 24.92 16.77
CA ASP A 174 0.72 24.22 15.86
C ASP A 174 2.20 24.42 16.20
N SER A 175 2.57 25.64 16.62
CA SER A 175 3.94 25.98 17.04
C SER A 175 4.35 25.27 18.33
N LEU A 176 3.46 25.24 19.33
CA LEU A 176 3.73 24.58 20.61
C LEU A 176 3.74 23.05 20.49
N MET A 177 2.86 22.47 19.67
CA MET A 177 2.87 21.04 19.35
C MET A 177 4.16 20.63 18.63
N LEU A 178 4.63 21.45 17.67
CA LEU A 178 5.90 21.23 16.98
C LEU A 178 7.10 21.25 17.94
N LEU A 179 7.15 22.23 18.84
CA LEU A 179 8.24 22.38 19.82
C LEU A 179 8.28 21.23 20.84
N SER A 180 7.12 20.78 21.33
CA SER A 180 7.05 19.65 22.27
C SER A 180 7.49 18.33 21.63
N ILE A 181 7.02 18.07 20.39
CA ILE A 181 7.40 16.86 19.65
C ILE A 181 8.90 16.90 19.26
N GLU A 182 9.44 18.07 18.92
CA GLU A 182 10.88 18.21 18.64
C GLU A 182 11.73 17.94 19.87
N LYS A 183 11.31 18.41 21.05
CA LYS A 183 12.00 18.14 22.30
C LYS A 183 11.97 16.65 22.67
N ASP A 184 10.82 15.99 22.54
CA ASP A 184 10.69 14.55 22.84
C ASP A 184 11.54 13.68 21.88
N ILE A 185 11.69 14.10 20.61
CA ILE A 185 12.55 13.40 19.64
C ILE A 185 14.03 13.64 19.94
N LEU A 186 14.41 14.87 20.32
CA LEU A 186 15.78 15.21 20.70
C LEU A 186 16.20 14.48 21.99
N ASP A 187 15.27 14.28 22.93
CA ASP A 187 15.52 13.59 24.20
C ASP A 187 15.56 12.05 24.04
N THR A 188 14.90 11.50 23.01
CA THR A 188 14.89 10.05 22.72
C THR A 188 16.00 9.60 21.78
N VAL A 189 16.55 10.51 20.98
CA VAL A 189 17.59 10.20 20.00
C VAL A 189 18.90 10.82 20.44
N ASP A 190 19.86 9.98 20.84
CA ASP A 190 21.22 10.42 21.17
C ASP A 190 21.97 10.80 19.88
N ILE A 191 21.76 12.04 19.43
CA ILE A 191 22.31 12.61 18.21
C ILE A 191 23.84 12.59 18.22
N SER A 192 24.46 12.66 19.41
CA SER A 192 25.92 12.56 19.57
C SER A 192 26.43 11.17 19.13
N LYS A 193 25.67 10.12 19.45
CA LYS A 193 25.96 8.73 19.08
C LYS A 193 25.77 8.46 17.59
N ILE A 194 24.76 9.08 16.98
CA ILE A 194 24.53 8.97 15.54
C ILE A 194 25.61 9.73 14.75
N ALA A 195 25.98 10.93 15.20
CA ALA A 195 27.03 11.73 14.56
C ALA A 195 28.39 11.04 14.60
N THR A 196 28.74 10.41 15.72
CA THR A 196 29.99 9.63 15.87
C THR A 196 29.99 8.37 15.01
N GLN A 197 28.86 7.65 14.92
CA GLN A 197 28.73 6.51 14.00
C GLN A 197 28.86 6.93 12.54
N TRP A 198 28.24 8.05 12.15
CA TRP A 198 28.34 8.59 10.79
C TRP A 198 29.77 9.03 10.45
N PHE A 199 30.45 9.67 11.39
CA PHE A 199 31.85 10.06 11.23
C PHE A 199 32.77 8.83 11.05
N SER A 200 32.56 7.78 11.85
CA SER A 200 33.30 6.51 11.74
C SER A 200 33.08 5.82 10.38
N ILE A 201 31.83 5.80 9.89
CA ILE A 201 31.50 5.26 8.56
C ILE A 201 32.15 6.07 7.44
N LYS A 202 32.17 7.41 7.57
CA LYS A 202 32.78 8.29 6.56
C LYS A 202 34.30 8.10 6.49
N GLN A 203 34.98 7.91 7.61
CA GLN A 203 36.42 7.64 7.63
C GLN A 203 36.80 6.30 7.01
N ARG A 204 36.00 5.25 7.21
CA ARG A 204 36.21 3.93 6.57
C ARG A 204 36.08 3.96 5.05
N ARG A 205 35.37 4.93 4.50
CA ARG A 205 35.12 5.07 3.06
C ARG A 205 36.22 5.82 2.30
N ILE A 206 37.16 6.46 3.00
CA ILE A 206 38.22 7.29 2.41
C ILE A 206 39.56 6.51 2.31
N GLN A 207 39.62 5.28 2.82
CA GLN A 207 40.82 4.42 2.79
C GLN A 207 40.76 3.25 1.78
N PHE A 208 39.90 3.33 0.75
CA PHE A 208 39.91 2.43 -0.41
C PHE A 208 40.08 3.22 -1.69
#